data_AF-A0A554RHU3-F1
#
_entry.id   AF-A0A554RHU3-F1
#
_cell.length_a   1.000
_cell.length_b   1.000
_cell.length_c   1.000
_cell.angle_alpha   90.00
_cell.angle_beta   90.00
_cell.angle_gamma   90.00
#
_symmetry.space_group_name_H-M   'P 1'
#
loop_
_entity.id
_entity.type
_entity.pdbx_description
1 polymer ?
#
loop_
_entity_poly.entity_id
_entity_poly.type
_entity_poly.pdbx_seq_one_letter_code
_entity_poly.pdbx_strand_id
1 'polypeptide(L)' 'MEPHPPAGELGPLDERLRDDAVLAEIDLVSRLMIAASGAVTPLTGAEIDALLGLDLPVTHDQQMNER' A
#
# COMPACT_ATOMS: atom_id res chain seq x y z
N MET A 1 27.22 22.98 16.00
CA MET A 1 26.50 21.68 15.99
C MET A 1 25.04 22.03 16.12
N GLU A 2 24.29 21.97 15.03
CA GLU A 2 22.82 22.02 15.14
C GLU A 2 22.35 20.75 15.85
N PRO A 3 21.43 20.84 16.82
CA PRO A 3 20.95 19.67 17.54
C PRO A 3 20.20 18.74 16.57
N HIS A 4 20.66 17.49 16.48
CA HIS A 4 19.93 16.43 15.79
C HIS A 4 18.60 16.21 16.54
N PRO A 5 17.44 16.21 15.85
CA PRO A 5 16.18 15.94 16.53
C PRO A 5 16.20 14.52 17.11
N PRO A 6 15.56 14.29 18.28
CA PRO A 6 15.45 12.96 18.85
C PRO A 6 14.67 12.06 17.88
N ALA A 7 15.19 10.86 17.63
CA ALA A 7 14.49 9.81 16.89
C ALA A 7 13.22 9.42 17.69
N GLY A 8 12.11 10.11 17.43
CA GLY A 8 10.88 9.95 18.21
C GLY A 8 9.77 10.96 17.91
N GLU A 9 10.07 12.11 17.31
CA GLU A 9 9.03 13.05 16.85
C GLU A 9 8.64 12.78 15.40
N LEU A 10 8.04 11.62 15.15
CA LEU A 10 6.99 11.61 14.14
C LEU A 10 5.77 12.21 14.85
N GLY A 11 5.58 13.53 14.70
CA GLY A 11 4.35 14.19 15.13
C GLY A 11 3.11 13.44 14.60
N PRO A 12 1.89 13.76 15.09
CA PRO A 12 0.67 13.11 14.59
C PRO A 12 0.71 13.13 13.06
N LEU A 13 0.70 11.95 12.44
CA LEU A 13 0.74 11.78 10.98
C LEU A 13 -0.19 12.83 10.36
N ASP A 14 0.31 13.56 9.35
CA ASP A 14 -0.44 14.57 8.60
C ASP A 14 -1.86 14.04 8.34
N GLU A 15 -2.90 14.86 8.49
CA GLU A 15 -4.30 14.41 8.41
C GLU A 15 -4.59 13.68 7.09
N ARG A 16 -3.86 14.05 6.04
CA ARG A 16 -3.87 13.40 4.72
C ARG A 16 -3.33 11.97 4.73
N LEU A 17 -2.35 11.67 5.58
CA LEU A 17 -1.80 10.32 5.77
C LEU A 17 -2.70 9.45 6.66
N ARG A 18 -3.75 10.01 7.28
CA ARG A 18 -4.78 9.22 8.00
C ARG A 18 -5.95 8.84 7.10
N ASP A 19 -6.00 9.34 5.87
CA ASP A 19 -7.00 8.93 4.91
C ASP A 19 -6.74 7.46 4.52
N ASP A 20 -7.70 6.58 4.78
CA ASP A 20 -7.60 5.15 4.47
C ASP A 20 -7.30 4.92 2.98
N ALA A 21 -7.77 5.79 2.09
CA ALA A 21 -7.46 5.71 0.66
C ALA A 21 -5.99 6.03 0.38
N VAL A 22 -5.43 7.04 1.06
CA VAL A 22 -4.01 7.41 0.93
C VAL A 22 -3.11 6.32 1.53
N LEU A 23 -3.50 5.75 2.67
CA LEU A 23 -2.78 4.64 3.28
C LEU A 23 -2.79 3.40 2.37
N ALA A 24 -3.94 3.10 1.75
CA ALA A 24 -4.04 2.00 0.77
C ALA A 24 -3.13 2.24 -0.44
N GLU A 25 -3.02 3.47 -0.93
CA GLU A 25 -2.11 3.83 -2.03
C GLU A 25 -0.64 3.64 -1.62
N ILE A 26 -0.24 4.14 -0.45
CA ILE A 26 1.13 3.99 0.06
C ILE A 26 1.49 2.51 0.21
N ASP A 27 0.59 1.71 0.76
CA ASP A 27 0.80 0.28 0.95
C ASP A 27 0.92 -0.44 -0.40
N LEU A 28 0.08 -0.10 -1.38
CA LEU A 28 0.16 -0.64 -2.74
C LEU A 28 1.51 -0.33 -3.41
N VAL A 29 1.93 0.95 -3.37
CA VAL A 29 3.22 1.38 -3.94
C VAL A 29 4.39 0.71 -3.23
N SER A 30 4.32 0.57 -1.90
CA SER A 30 5.34 -0.11 -1.12
C SER A 30 5.48 -1.57 -1.51
N ARG A 31 4.36 -2.29 -1.64
CA ARG A 31 4.33 -3.69 -2.10
C ARG A 31 4.90 -3.82 -3.52
N LEU A 32 4.56 -2.91 -4.42
CA LEU A 32 5.11 -2.87 -5.79
C LEU A 32 6.63 -2.69 -5.79
N MET A 33 7.14 -1.72 -5.02
CA MET A 33 8.59 -1.48 -4.94
C MET A 33 9.35 -2.68 -4.40
N ILE A 34 8.81 -3.35 -3.38
CA ILE A 34 9.38 -4.57 -2.82
C ILE A 34 9.42 -5.68 -3.88
N ALA A 35 8.28 -5.94 -4.55
CA ALA A 35 8.18 -6.96 -5.59
C ALA A 35 9.15 -6.71 -6.75
N ALA A 36 9.26 -5.46 -7.22
CA ALA A 36 10.18 -5.07 -8.27
C ALA A 36 11.65 -5.18 -7.85
N SER A 37 11.97 -4.82 -6.60
CA SER A 37 13.36 -4.85 -6.10
C SER A 37 13.94 -6.26 -5.99
N GLY A 38 13.10 -7.28 -5.80
CA GLY A 38 13.50 -8.69 -5.75
C GLY A 38 13.56 -9.39 -7.10
N ALA A 39 13.10 -8.75 -8.18
CA ALA A 39 12.97 -9.37 -9.49
C ALA A 39 14.33 -9.41 -10.22
N VAL A 40 14.73 -10.60 -10.66
CA VAL A 40 15.96 -10.81 -11.44
C VAL A 40 15.80 -10.32 -12.89
N THR A 41 14.57 -10.34 -13.39
CA THR A 41 14.18 -9.87 -14.73
C THR A 41 13.00 -8.92 -14.62
N PRO A 42 12.76 -8.05 -15.62
CA PRO A 42 11.57 -7.20 -15.64
C PRO A 42 10.30 -8.03 -15.53
N LEU A 43 9.41 -7.63 -14.62
CA LEU A 43 8.09 -8.26 -14.46
C LEU A 43 7.12 -7.67 -15.48
N THR A 44 6.25 -8.53 -16.00
CA THR A 44 5.09 -8.12 -16.79
C THR A 44 3.97 -7.59 -15.89
N GLY A 45 3.02 -6.84 -16.47
CA GLY A 45 1.86 -6.34 -15.72
C GLY A 45 1.06 -7.47 -15.05
N ALA A 46 0.84 -8.58 -15.74
CA ALA A 46 0.10 -9.72 -15.19
C ALA A 46 0.82 -10.39 -14.00
N GLU A 47 2.16 -10.46 -14.04
CA GLU A 47 2.95 -10.98 -12.91
C GLU A 47 2.88 -10.04 -11.70
N ILE A 48 2.89 -8.72 -11.94
CA ILE A 48 2.69 -7.72 -10.88
C ILE A 48 1.30 -7.83 -10.28
N ASP A 49 0.25 -7.94 -11.10
CA ASP A 49 -1.14 -8.05 -10.64
C ASP A 49 -1.34 -9.30 -9.77
N ALA A 50 -0.79 -10.44 -10.18
CA ALA A 50 -0.83 -11.67 -9.39
C ALA A 50 -0.04 -11.55 -8.07
N LEU A 51 1.14 -10.92 -8.06
CA LEU A 51 1.93 -10.69 -6.85
C LEU A 51 1.23 -9.75 -5.86
N LEU A 52 0.46 -8.79 -6.37
CA LEU A 52 -0.30 -7.83 -5.57
C LEU A 52 -1.70 -8.36 -5.20
N GLY A 53 -2.11 -9.53 -5.72
CA GLY A 53 -3.42 -10.14 -5.49
C GLY A 53 -4.58 -9.38 -6.15
N LEU A 54 -4.29 -8.62 -7.22
CA LEU A 54 -5.25 -7.84 -8.00
C LEU A 54 -5.94 -8.66 -9.11
N ASP A 55 -5.47 -9.88 -9.33
CA ASP A 55 -6.03 -10.83 -10.30
C ASP A 55 -7.24 -11.61 -9.78
N LEU A 56 -7.51 -11.53 -8.48
CA LEU A 56 -8.67 -12.18 -7.87
C LEU A 56 -9.94 -11.35 -8.11
N PRO A 57 -11.06 -12.01 -8.50
CA PRO A 57 -12.34 -11.32 -8.61
C PRO A 57 -12.73 -10.79 -7.23
N VAL A 58 -12.86 -9.46 -7.12
CA VAL A 58 -13.37 -8.80 -5.91
C VAL A 58 -14.78 -9.31 -5.66
N THR A 59 -14.92 -10.24 -4.72
CA THR A 59 -16.23 -10.76 -4.32
C THR A 59 -16.90 -9.68 -3.48
N HIS A 60 -17.76 -8.88 -4.10
CA HIS A 60 -18.66 -7.95 -3.42
C HIS A 60 -19.72 -8.74 -2.64
N ASP A 61 -19.36 -9.35 -1.51
CA ASP A 61 -20.30 -10.08 -0.64
C ASP A 61 -20.99 -9.16 0.40
N GLN A 62 -21.48 -7.99 -0.03
CA GLN A 62 -22.26 -7.10 0.84
C GLN A 62 -23.46 -6.49 0.10
N GLN A 63 -24.41 -7.34 -0.32
CA GLN A 63 -25.79 -6.94 -0.53
C GLN A 63 -26.72 -8.09 -0.15
N MET A 64 -27.15 -8.17 1.11
CA MET A 64 -28.44 -8.74 1.52
C MET A 64 -28.50 -8.90 3.05
N ASN A 65 -28.64 -7.80 3.80
CA ASN A 65 -29.27 -7.93 5.12
C ASN A 65 -29.89 -6.62 5.63
N GLU A 66 -30.78 -5.99 4.87
CA GLU A 66 -31.77 -5.08 5.44
C GLU A 66 -33.10 -5.28 4.69
N ARG A 67 -33.97 -6.13 5.26
CA ARG A 67 -35.39 -6.23 4.93
C ARG A 67 -36.20 -5.66 6.08
#